data_AF-A0A972ND77-F1
#
_entry.id   AF-A0A972ND77-F1
#
_cell.length_a   1.000
_cell.length_b   1.000
_cell.length_c   1.000
_cell.angle_alpha   90.00
_cell.angle_beta   90.00
_cell.angle_gamma   90.00
#
_symmetry.space_group_name_H-M   'P 1'
#
loop_
_entity.id
_entity.type
_entity.pdbx_description
1 polymer ?
#
loop_
_entity_poly.entity_id
_entity_poly.type
_entity_poly.pdbx_seq_one_letter_code
_entity_poly.pdbx_strand_id
1 'polypeptide(L)' 'MGRVKAEFVVLEGNSVEITMKLNEILTTLQESGATVRDVKVNYTKEHGFDGFLVAYTILIEVPKEMELDA' A
#
# COMPACT_ATOMS: atom_id res chain seq x y z
N MET A 1 -20.11 10.15 1.05
CA MET A 1 -19.33 8.99 1.52
C MET A 1 -18.45 8.55 0.36
N GLY A 2 -17.14 8.45 0.57
CA GLY A 2 -16.21 7.91 -0.43
C GLY A 2 -16.40 6.41 -0.58
N ARG A 3 -15.81 5.83 -1.62
CA ARG A 3 -15.84 4.38 -1.83
C ARG A 3 -14.62 3.75 -1.17
N VAL A 4 -14.86 2.72 -0.37
CA VAL A 4 -13.77 1.91 0.21
C VAL A 4 -13.25 0.95 -0.85
N LYS A 5 -11.93 0.92 -1.03
CA LYS A 5 -11.20 0.00 -1.91
C LYS A 5 -10.09 -0.69 -1.11
N ALA A 6 -9.67 -1.85 -1.61
CA ALA A 6 -8.54 -2.60 -1.08
C ALA A 6 -7.50 -2.74 -2.20
N GLU A 7 -6.30 -2.22 -1.97
CA GLU A 7 -5.15 -2.37 -2.86
C GLU A 7 -4.23 -3.47 -2.32
N PHE A 8 -3.74 -4.33 -3.19
CA PHE A 8 -2.83 -5.41 -2.83
C PHE A 8 -1.45 -5.15 -3.42
N VAL A 9 -0.43 -5.12 -2.56
CA VAL A 9 0.94 -4.77 -2.96
C VAL A 9 1.90 -5.83 -2.44
N VAL A 10 2.84 -6.25 -3.29
CA VAL A 10 3.95 -7.14 -2.90
C VAL A 10 5.25 -6.36 -3.04
N LEU A 11 6.02 -6.30 -1.96
CA LEU A 11 7.30 -5.61 -1.90
C LEU A 11 8.42 -6.61 -1.63
N GLU A 12 9.56 -6.39 -2.29
CA GLU A 12 10.78 -7.14 -2.07
C GLU A 12 11.94 -6.19 -1.72
N GLY A 13 12.76 -6.61 -0.77
CA GLY A 13 13.96 -5.91 -0.33
C GLY A 13 14.32 -6.26 1.11
N ASN A 14 15.30 -5.56 1.67
CA ASN A 14 15.49 -5.59 3.12
C ASN A 14 14.40 -4.77 3.84
N SER A 15 14.39 -4.81 5.17
CA SER A 15 13.39 -4.11 5.99
C SER A 15 13.33 -2.60 5.74
N VAL A 16 14.46 -1.95 5.45
CA VAL A 16 14.53 -0.51 5.17
C VAL A 16 13.94 -0.20 3.80
N GLU A 17 14.33 -0.95 2.77
CA GLU A 17 13.84 -0.78 1.39
C GLU A 17 12.33 -1.01 1.31
N ILE A 18 11.82 -2.05 1.98
CA ILE A 18 10.38 -2.34 2.02
C ILE A 18 9.63 -1.21 2.70
N THR A 19 10.13 -0.70 3.81
CA THR A 19 9.51 0.42 4.54
C THR A 19 9.48 1.69 3.69
N MET A 20 10.57 2.00 2.99
CA MET A 20 10.65 3.13 2.08
C MET A 20 9.63 3.01 0.95
N LYS A 21 9.61 1.89 0.23
CA LYS A 21 8.66 1.63 -0.87
C LYS A 21 7.21 1.69 -0.40
N LEU A 22 6.90 1.12 0.77
CA LEU A 22 5.56 1.19 1.34
C LEU A 22 5.17 2.65 1.62
N ASN A 23 6.05 3.45 2.22
CA ASN A 23 5.77 4.85 2.50
C ASN A 23 5.58 5.68 1.23
N GLU A 24 6.34 5.42 0.16
CA GLU A 24 6.15 6.06 -1.15
C GLU A 24 4.74 5.77 -1.69
N ILE A 25 4.30 4.52 -1.65
CA ILE A 25 2.95 4.12 -2.09
C ILE A 25 1.86 4.82 -1.26
N LEU A 26 2.00 4.82 0.07
CA LEU A 26 1.03 5.47 0.95
C LEU A 26 0.98 6.99 0.73
N THR A 27 2.13 7.61 0.49
CA THR A 27 2.23 9.05 0.20
C THR A 27 1.55 9.36 -1.12
N THR A 28 1.82 8.61 -2.20
CA THR A 28 1.16 8.81 -3.50
C THR A 28 -0.35 8.64 -3.40
N LEU A 29 -0.84 7.65 -2.63
CA LEU A 29 -2.27 7.48 -2.38
C LEU A 29 -2.87 8.70 -1.68
N GLN A 30 -2.20 9.24 -0.66
CA GLN A 30 -2.66 10.44 0.04
C GLN A 30 -2.61 11.70 -0.84
N GLU A 31 -1.55 11.88 -1.63
CA GLU A 31 -1.40 12.98 -2.59
C GLU A 31 -2.48 12.93 -3.68
N SER A 32 -2.92 11.73 -4.08
CA SER A 32 -4.04 11.59 -5.00
C SER A 32 -5.36 12.07 -4.39
N GLY A 33 -5.47 12.15 -3.06
CA GLY A 33 -6.70 12.50 -2.33
C GLY A 33 -7.37 11.30 -1.65
N ALA A 34 -6.79 10.10 -1.74
CA ALA A 34 -7.29 8.94 -1.04
C ALA A 34 -6.94 9.00 0.46
N THR A 35 -7.84 8.54 1.32
CA THR A 35 -7.58 8.39 2.75
C THR A 35 -7.21 6.94 3.05
N VAL A 36 -5.99 6.71 3.53
CA VAL A 36 -5.58 5.38 4.02
C VAL A 36 -6.34 5.08 5.32
N ARG A 37 -7.10 3.98 5.33
CA ARG A 37 -7.91 3.52 6.46
C ARG A 37 -7.20 2.46 7.29
N ASP A 38 -6.49 1.55 6.64
CA ASP A 38 -5.77 0.44 7.30
C ASP A 38 -4.69 -0.13 6.38
N VAL A 39 -3.65 -0.72 6.97
CA VAL A 39 -2.58 -1.42 6.25
C VAL A 39 -2.33 -2.74 6.97
N LYS A 40 -2.64 -3.85 6.29
CA LYS A 40 -2.47 -5.20 6.83
C LYS A 40 -1.36 -5.94 6.11
N VAL A 41 -0.51 -6.63 6.87
CA VAL A 41 0.41 -7.62 6.33
C VAL A 41 -0.34 -8.94 6.18
N ASN A 42 -0.41 -9.45 4.95
CA ASN A 42 -1.04 -10.76 4.69
C ASN A 42 -0.01 -11.89 4.66
N TYR A 43 1.21 -11.57 4.25
CA TYR A 43 2.25 -12.56 4.02
C TYR A 43 3.63 -11.93 4.17
N THR A 44 4.54 -12.68 4.79
CA THR A 44 5.96 -12.33 4.90
C THR A 44 6.76 -13.60 4.66
N LYS A 45 7.79 -13.53 3.81
CA LYS A 45 8.72 -14.62 3.56
C LYS A 45 10.15 -14.09 3.51
N GLU A 46 11.07 -14.79 4.14
CA GLU A 46 12.49 -14.54 3.98
C GLU A 46 12.95 -14.90 2.56
N HIS A 47 13.82 -14.06 2.00
CA HIS A 47 14.42 -14.21 0.68
C HIS A 47 15.90 -13.79 0.71
N GLY A 48 16.80 -14.75 0.52
CA GLY A 48 18.24 -14.47 0.61
C GLY A 48 18.74 -14.26 2.05
N PHE A 49 19.88 -13.58 2.20
CA PHE A 49 20.55 -13.41 3.50
C PHE A 49 19.91 -12.33 4.39
N ASP A 50 19.33 -11.29 3.79
CA ASP A 50 18.69 -10.14 4.49
C ASP A 50 17.48 -9.58 3.72
N GLY A 51 16.94 -10.34 2.77
CA GLY A 51 15.79 -9.92 1.98
C GLY A 51 14.50 -10.53 2.50
N PHE A 52 13.40 -9.84 2.24
CA PHE A 52 12.05 -10.28 2.53
C PHE A 52 11.17 -10.04 1.32
N LEU A 53 10.16 -10.89 1.16
CA LEU A 53 9.00 -10.66 0.31
C LEU A 53 7.80 -10.43 1.24
N VAL A 54 7.18 -9.27 1.17
CA VAL A 54 6.06 -8.89 2.05
C VAL A 54 4.86 -8.46 1.22
N ALA A 55 3.71 -9.07 1.47
CA ALA A 55 2.45 -8.72 0.84
C ALA A 55 1.56 -7.95 1.80
N TYR A 56 1.12 -6.77 1.36
CA TYR A 56 0.24 -5.86 2.09
C TYR A 56 -1.13 -5.76 1.43
N THR A 57 -2.18 -5.66 2.24
CA THR A 57 -3.48 -5.11 1.84
C THR A 57 -3.60 -3.71 2.42
N ILE A 58 -3.81 -2.72 1.56
CA ILE A 58 -4.00 -1.33 1.94
C ILE A 58 -5.49 -1.00 1.72
N LEU A 59 -6.22 -0.73 2.80
CA LEU A 59 -7.58 -0.24 2.72
C LEU A 59 -7.56 1.27 2.56
N ILE A 60 -8.19 1.76 1.50
CA ILE A 60 -8.30 3.18 1.19
C ILE A 60 -9.75 3.59 1.02
N GLU A 61 -10.06 4.84 1.35
CA GLU A 61 -11.31 5.49 0.97
C GLU A 61 -11.00 6.56 -0.06
N VAL A 62 -11.60 6.42 -1.24
CA VAL A 62 -11.46 7.38 -2.34
C VAL A 62 -12.68 8.31 -2.32
N PRO A 63 -12.49 9.65 -2.27
CA PRO A 63 -13.60 10.59 -2.32
C PRO A 63 -14.31 10.53 -3.67
N LYS A 64 -15.62 10.77 -3.67
CA LYS A 64 -16.50 10.62 -4.85
C LYS A 64 -16.14 11.58 -6.01
N GLU A 65 -15.49 12.70 -5.71
CA GLU A 65 -15.07 13.69 -6.72
C GLU A 65 -13.86 13.21 -7.57
N MET A 66 -13.11 12.21 -7.09
CA MET A 66 -12.02 11.59 -7.84
C MET A 66 -12.48 10.47 -8.79
N GLU A 67 -13.79 10.31 -9.00
CA GLU A 67 -14.34 9.31 -9.93
C GLU A 67 -14.31 9.76 -11.41
N LEU A 68 -13.73 10.93 -11.73
CA LEU A 68 -13.48 11.32 -13.11
C LEU A 68 -12.31 10.49 -13.65
N ASP A 69 -12.63 9.67 -14.66
CA ASP A 69 -11.76 8.77 -15.43
C ASP A 69 -11.61 7.34 -14.88
N ALA A 70 -12.66 6.53 -15.10
CA ALA A 70 -12.54 5.08 -15.30
C ALA A 70 -13.30 4.68 -16.57
#